data_AF-A0A9W9YZH2-F1
#
_entry.id   AF-A0A9W9YZH2-F1
#
_cell.length_a   1.000
_cell.length_b   1.000
_cell.length_c   1.000
_cell.angle_alpha   90.00
_cell.angle_beta   90.00
_cell.angle_gamma   90.00
#
_symmetry.space_group_name_H-M   'P 1'
#
loop_
_entity.id
_entity.type
_entity.pdbx_description
1 polymer ?
#
loop_
_entity_poly.entity_id
_entity_poly.type
_entity_poly.pdbx_seq_one_letter_code
_entity_poly.pdbx_strand_id
1 'polypeptide(L)'
;MWRLAKVLKDSRLSSLDRSTSCLWSCVRHESSTKAEVPYKTLQTDDKRAPDTVPAEADVVIIGGGSIGSSTLYHLTKLGVNNAVLLERDQLTSGTTWHSAGLVWRLRPSDVEVELLAATRELARDVLEKETGLWAGWNENGGLFIANNKERLDEYKRLIDTWQGIRC
;
A
#
# COMPACT_ATOMS: atom_id res chain seq x y z
N MET A 1 -16.35 18.67 3.87
CA MET A 1 -15.63 18.72 5.16
C MET A 1 -14.59 17.62 5.10
N TRP A 2 -13.30 17.94 4.90
CA TRP A 2 -12.23 16.97 4.65
C TRP A 2 -11.77 16.30 5.96
N ARG A 3 -11.52 14.98 5.95
CA ARG A 3 -10.95 14.15 7.02
C ARG A 3 -9.47 13.82 6.74
N LEU A 4 -8.69 13.75 7.82
CA LEU A 4 -7.22 13.70 7.81
C LEU A 4 -6.65 12.39 8.36
N ALA A 5 -5.44 12.05 7.94
CA ALA A 5 -4.56 11.11 8.63
C ALA A 5 -3.18 11.76 8.84
N LYS A 6 -2.64 11.71 10.06
CA LYS A 6 -1.30 12.23 10.41
C LYS A 6 -0.47 11.19 11.16
N VAL A 7 0.82 11.13 10.86
CA VAL A 7 1.85 10.39 11.61
C VAL A 7 2.64 11.38 12.48
N LEU A 8 2.73 11.13 13.79
CA LEU A 8 3.56 11.87 14.74
C LEU A 8 4.43 10.87 15.52
N LYS A 9 5.75 11.13 15.61
CA LYS A 9 6.71 10.35 16.40
C LYS A 9 7.04 11.13 17.66
N ASP A 10 6.73 10.57 18.83
CA ASP A 10 7.16 11.13 20.11
C ASP A 10 8.43 10.41 20.57
N SER A 11 9.43 11.20 20.93
CA SER A 11 10.74 10.79 21.41
C SER A 11 10.81 11.12 22.88
N ARG A 12 10.59 10.11 23.75
CA ARG A 12 11.03 10.03 25.15
C ARG A 12 10.38 8.81 25.83
N LEU A 13 11.20 7.87 26.32
CA LEU A 13 11.16 7.35 27.70
C LEU A 13 12.09 6.15 27.86
N SER A 14 13.17 6.39 28.60
CA SER A 14 14.06 5.42 29.20
C SER A 14 13.47 4.85 30.49
N SER A 15 13.79 3.57 30.75
CA SER A 15 13.90 2.88 32.05
C SER A 15 12.67 2.82 32.96
N LEU A 16 12.18 1.59 33.24
CA LEU A 16 12.17 1.01 34.60
C LEU A 16 11.70 -0.45 34.61
N ASP A 17 12.19 -1.16 35.62
CA ASP A 17 12.36 -2.61 35.77
C ASP A 17 11.20 -3.29 36.55
N ARG A 18 11.04 -4.60 36.27
CA ARG A 18 10.46 -5.74 37.02
C ARG A 18 9.37 -5.53 38.11
N SER A 19 8.30 -6.34 38.04
CA SER A 19 8.21 -7.64 38.77
C SER A 19 6.81 -8.31 38.77
N THR A 20 6.85 -9.65 38.81
CA THR A 20 5.87 -10.62 39.38
C THR A 20 4.59 -11.04 38.61
N SER A 21 4.73 -12.18 37.93
CA SER A 21 3.93 -13.43 37.95
C SER A 21 2.38 -13.39 38.00
N CYS A 22 1.76 -14.05 37.00
CA CYS A 22 0.96 -15.27 37.21
C CYS A 22 0.60 -15.95 35.88
N LEU A 23 0.72 -17.28 35.87
CA LEU A 23 0.60 -18.18 34.73
C LEU A 23 -0.86 -18.41 34.33
N TRP A 24 -1.21 -18.10 33.08
CA TRP A 24 -2.24 -18.78 32.30
C TRP A 24 -1.63 -19.09 30.92
N SER A 25 -1.60 -20.37 30.55
CA SER A 25 -0.99 -20.85 29.31
C SER A 25 -1.91 -20.58 28.12
N CYS A 26 -1.64 -19.50 27.40
CA CYS A 26 -2.05 -19.31 26.01
C CYS A 26 -0.74 -19.24 25.21
N VAL A 27 -0.59 -20.11 24.22
CA VAL A 27 0.61 -20.19 23.38
C VAL A 27 0.77 -18.84 22.68
N ARG A 28 1.72 -18.04 23.20
CA ARG A 28 2.16 -16.79 22.57
C ARG A 28 2.82 -17.18 21.26
N HIS A 29 2.25 -16.74 20.14
CA HIS A 29 3.08 -16.60 18.95
C HIS A 29 3.96 -15.38 19.18
N GLU A 30 5.24 -15.66 19.37
CA GLU A 30 6.34 -14.71 19.55
C GLU A 30 6.21 -13.56 18.53
N SER A 31 6.25 -12.34 19.04
CA SER A 31 6.33 -11.12 18.23
C SER A 31 7.61 -11.14 17.40
N SER A 32 7.50 -11.53 16.14
CA SER A 32 8.58 -11.33 15.16
C SER A 32 8.79 -9.84 14.96
N THR A 33 10.01 -9.39 15.22
CA THR A 33 10.52 -8.03 15.04
C THR A 33 10.16 -7.49 13.66
N LYS A 34 9.12 -6.65 13.60
CA LYS A 34 8.67 -6.00 12.35
C LYS A 34 9.73 -4.97 11.94
N ALA A 35 10.20 -5.05 10.70
CA ALA A 35 10.99 -3.98 10.10
C ALA A 35 10.19 -2.68 10.21
N GLU A 36 10.73 -1.72 10.97
CA GLU A 36 10.01 -0.53 11.41
C GLU A 36 9.86 0.46 10.23
N VAL A 37 8.78 0.32 9.47
CA VAL A 37 8.37 1.33 8.50
C VAL A 37 7.90 2.59 9.24
N PRO A 38 8.37 3.80 8.87
CA PRO A 38 8.22 5.02 9.68
C PRO A 38 6.83 5.66 9.55
N TYR A 39 5.76 4.87 9.57
CA TYR A 39 4.40 5.39 9.67
C TYR A 39 3.62 4.63 10.75
N LYS A 40 2.87 5.39 11.55
CA LYS A 40 2.05 4.84 12.62
C LYS A 40 0.76 4.29 12.00
N THR A 41 0.62 2.97 11.94
CA THR A 41 -0.66 2.32 11.62
C THR A 41 -1.64 2.59 12.76
N LEU A 42 -2.49 3.60 12.61
CA LEU A 42 -3.57 3.90 13.54
C LEU A 42 -4.73 2.94 13.30
N GLN A 43 -4.55 1.64 13.60
CA GLN A 43 -5.68 0.76 13.84
C GLN A 43 -6.10 0.93 15.31
N THR A 44 -6.77 2.05 15.57
CA THR A 44 -7.57 2.24 16.77
C THR A 44 -9.02 2.12 16.33
N ASP A 45 -9.83 1.37 17.08
CA ASP A 45 -11.29 1.23 16.88
C ASP A 45 -12.05 2.57 16.90
N ASP A 46 -11.37 3.68 17.19
CA ASP A 46 -11.80 5.05 16.93
C ASP A 46 -11.67 5.42 15.44
N LYS A 47 -12.78 5.32 14.71
CA LYS A 47 -12.95 5.81 13.31
C LYS A 47 -12.90 7.35 13.18
N ARG A 48 -12.36 8.07 14.17
CA ARG A 48 -12.39 9.52 14.22
C ARG A 48 -11.06 10.07 13.69
N ALA A 49 -11.16 10.78 12.56
CA ALA A 49 -10.06 11.60 12.06
C ALA A 49 -9.62 12.58 13.17
N PRO A 50 -8.32 12.94 13.26
CA PRO A 50 -7.84 13.90 14.24
C PRO A 50 -8.67 15.19 14.13
N ASP A 51 -9.13 15.70 15.28
CA ASP A 51 -10.05 16.84 15.35
C ASP A 51 -9.39 18.16 14.86
N THR A 52 -8.08 18.17 14.61
CA THR A 52 -7.33 19.36 14.15
C THR A 52 -6.42 19.08 12.97
N VAL A 53 -6.50 19.97 11.96
CA VAL A 53 -5.60 19.99 10.80
C VAL A 53 -4.28 20.66 11.20
N PRO A 54 -3.12 20.13 10.79
CA PRO A 54 -1.86 20.84 10.94
C PRO A 54 -1.93 22.23 10.30
N ALA A 55 -1.35 23.24 10.95
CA ALA A 55 -1.30 24.60 10.39
C ALA A 55 -0.39 24.68 9.15
N GLU A 56 0.62 23.80 9.08
CA GLU A 56 1.59 23.72 7.99
C GLU A 56 1.89 22.26 7.62
N ALA A 57 2.22 22.03 6.35
CA ALA A 57 2.60 20.74 5.78
C ALA A 57 3.55 20.97 4.60
N ASP A 58 4.55 20.11 4.43
CA ASP A 58 5.50 20.21 3.31
C ASP A 58 4.85 19.72 2.02
N VAL A 59 4.02 18.68 2.13
CA VAL A 59 3.26 18.08 1.02
C VAL A 59 1.84 17.80 1.46
N VAL A 60 0.87 18.26 0.67
CA VAL A 60 -0.55 17.97 0.87
C VAL A 60 -1.06 17.14 -0.31
N ILE A 61 -1.51 15.92 -0.02
CA ILE A 61 -2.13 15.01 -0.99
C ILE A 61 -3.65 15.13 -0.84
N ILE A 62 -4.33 15.45 -1.94
CA ILE A 62 -5.79 15.59 -1.97
C ILE A 62 -6.38 14.35 -2.65
N GLY A 63 -7.11 13.54 -1.88
CA GLY A 63 -7.77 12.32 -2.31
C GLY A 63 -7.17 11.05 -1.69
N GLY A 64 -7.94 10.39 -0.84
CA GLY A 64 -7.61 9.14 -0.14
C GLY A 64 -7.99 7.88 -0.92
N GLY A 65 -7.85 7.91 -2.25
CA GLY A 65 -7.94 6.72 -3.10
C GLY A 65 -6.67 5.86 -3.03
N SER A 66 -6.63 4.78 -3.81
CA SER A 66 -5.44 3.91 -3.92
C SER A 66 -4.19 4.69 -4.35
N ILE A 67 -4.34 5.59 -5.33
CA ILE A 67 -3.22 6.41 -5.84
C ILE A 67 -2.71 7.38 -4.78
N GLY A 68 -3.60 8.10 -4.08
CA GLY A 68 -3.20 9.05 -3.04
C GLY A 68 -2.55 8.36 -1.84
N SER A 69 -3.08 7.20 -1.45
CA SER A 69 -2.51 6.37 -0.39
C SER A 69 -1.14 5.80 -0.78
N SER A 70 -0.99 5.33 -2.02
CA SER A 70 0.29 4.87 -2.57
C SER A 70 1.31 6.01 -2.63
N THR A 71 0.90 7.21 -3.06
CA THR A 71 1.77 8.39 -3.09
C THR A 71 2.27 8.74 -1.70
N LEU A 72 1.38 8.80 -0.71
CA LEU A 72 1.77 9.06 0.69
C LEU A 72 2.73 7.97 1.21
N TYR A 73 2.46 6.69 0.93
CA TYR A 73 3.32 5.58 1.30
C TYR A 73 4.74 5.72 0.71
N HIS A 74 4.86 6.06 -0.58
CA HIS A 74 6.17 6.23 -1.20
C HIS A 74 6.90 7.48 -0.68
N LEU A 75 6.20 8.60 -0.47
CA LEU A 75 6.81 9.81 0.09
C LEU A 75 7.35 9.58 1.50
N THR A 76 6.59 8.89 2.35
CA THR A 76 7.04 8.56 3.71
C THR A 76 8.22 7.59 3.69
N LYS A 77 8.25 6.63 2.77
CA LYS A 77 9.39 5.72 2.57
C LYS A 77 10.65 6.44 2.07
N LEU A 78 10.50 7.53 1.33
CA LEU A 78 11.60 8.41 0.92
C LEU A 78 12.07 9.36 2.03
N GLY A 79 11.44 9.32 3.22
CA GLY A 79 11.83 10.14 4.39
C GLY A 79 11.08 11.46 4.52
N VAL A 80 10.02 11.68 3.74
CA VAL A 80 9.15 12.85 3.91
C VAL A 80 8.27 12.65 5.15
N ASN A 81 8.57 13.40 6.22
CA ASN A 81 7.90 13.23 7.52
C ASN A 81 6.67 14.13 7.71
N ASN A 82 6.57 15.25 6.98
CA ASN A 82 5.50 16.24 7.10
C ASN A 82 4.55 16.21 5.89
N ALA A 83 4.15 15.00 5.47
CA ALA A 83 3.16 14.80 4.42
C ALA A 83 1.75 14.58 5.02
N VAL A 84 0.75 15.21 4.42
CA VAL A 84 -0.64 15.18 4.90
C VAL A 84 -1.58 14.73 3.78
N LEU A 85 -2.43 13.74 4.06
CA LEU A 85 -3.46 13.27 3.12
C LEU A 85 -4.85 13.77 3.57
N LEU A 86 -5.55 14.43 2.66
CA LEU A 86 -6.90 14.96 2.83
C LEU A 86 -7.88 14.16 1.98
N GLU A 87 -8.86 13.52 2.61
CA GLU A 87 -9.98 12.87 1.93
C GLU A 87 -11.29 13.57 2.31
N ARG A 88 -12.21 13.76 1.38
CA ARG A 88 -13.50 14.40 1.67
C ARG A 88 -14.37 13.55 2.58
N ASP A 89 -14.33 12.23 2.44
CA ASP A 89 -15.16 11.29 3.19
C ASP A 89 -14.34 10.16 3.83
N GLN A 90 -14.67 8.90 3.57
CA GLN A 90 -13.89 7.74 4.00
C GLN A 90 -12.79 7.42 2.98
N LEU A 91 -11.65 6.90 3.45
CA LEU A 91 -10.63 6.32 2.58
C LEU A 91 -11.27 5.33 1.60
N THR A 92 -10.82 5.37 0.35
CA THR A 92 -11.32 4.54 -0.77
C THR A 92 -12.76 4.80 -1.24
N SER A 93 -13.50 5.76 -0.66
CA SER A 93 -14.90 6.07 -1.02
C SER A 93 -15.15 6.49 -2.47
N GLY A 94 -14.08 6.83 -3.21
CA GLY A 94 -14.12 7.12 -4.65
C GLY A 94 -14.16 5.86 -5.52
N THR A 95 -13.47 5.92 -6.66
CA THR A 95 -13.42 4.83 -7.66
C THR A 95 -12.74 3.55 -7.16
N THR A 96 -11.89 3.69 -6.15
CA THR A 96 -11.12 2.57 -5.59
C THR A 96 -12.01 1.49 -4.99
N TRP A 97 -13.07 1.83 -4.25
CA TRP A 97 -13.94 0.83 -3.60
C TRP A 97 -14.62 -0.13 -4.58
N HIS A 98 -15.08 0.39 -5.72
CA HIS A 98 -15.81 -0.39 -6.72
C HIS A 98 -14.93 -0.86 -7.89
N SER A 99 -13.60 -0.76 -7.73
CA SER A 99 -12.65 -1.29 -8.71
C SER A 99 -12.63 -2.83 -8.65
N ALA A 100 -12.59 -3.47 -9.81
CA ALA A 100 -12.53 -4.95 -9.90
C ALA A 100 -11.21 -5.55 -9.38
N GLY A 101 -10.18 -4.73 -9.11
CA GLY A 101 -8.90 -5.19 -8.55
C GLY A 101 -8.01 -5.97 -9.52
N LEU A 102 -8.24 -5.86 -10.83
CA LEU A 102 -7.51 -6.63 -11.83
C LEU A 102 -6.21 -5.94 -12.26
N VAL A 103 -5.09 -6.67 -12.17
CA VAL A 103 -3.77 -6.20 -12.62
C VAL A 103 -3.27 -7.10 -13.76
N TRP A 104 -3.54 -6.67 -14.99
CA TRP A 104 -3.11 -7.37 -16.21
C TRP A 104 -1.72 -6.95 -16.64
N ARG A 105 -0.90 -7.88 -17.17
CA ARG A 105 0.49 -7.61 -17.58
C ARG A 105 0.68 -7.22 -19.05
N LEU A 106 -0.27 -7.54 -19.93
CA LEU A 106 -0.13 -7.27 -21.36
C LEU A 106 -0.34 -5.77 -21.63
N ARG A 107 0.72 -5.04 -21.99
CA ARG A 107 0.70 -3.62 -22.34
C ARG A 107 1.56 -3.33 -23.57
N PRO A 108 1.22 -2.29 -24.35
CA PRO A 108 2.00 -1.89 -25.53
C PRO A 108 3.27 -1.11 -25.21
N SER A 109 3.41 -0.57 -24.00
CA SER A 109 4.52 0.29 -23.60
C SER A 109 5.38 -0.36 -22.52
N ASP A 110 6.71 -0.32 -22.70
CA ASP A 110 7.69 -0.83 -21.74
C ASP A 110 7.56 -0.18 -20.36
N VAL A 111 7.33 1.14 -20.34
CA VAL A 111 7.18 1.91 -19.10
C VAL A 111 5.95 1.43 -18.31
N GLU A 112 4.86 1.10 -19.00
CA GLU A 112 3.66 0.59 -18.35
C GLU A 112 3.90 -0.81 -17.77
N VAL A 113 4.64 -1.66 -18.48
CA VAL A 113 5.01 -3.00 -18.00
C VAL A 113 5.86 -2.90 -16.73
N GLU A 114 6.85 -2.01 -16.72
CA GLU A 114 7.71 -1.78 -15.56
C GLU A 114 6.93 -1.26 -14.36
N LEU A 115 6.04 -0.28 -14.56
CA LEU A 115 5.16 0.24 -13.50
C LEU A 115 4.24 -0.83 -12.91
N LEU A 116 3.70 -1.70 -13.75
CA LEU A 116 2.87 -2.83 -13.32
C LEU A 116 3.69 -3.89 -12.57
N ALA A 117 4.92 -4.15 -12.99
CA ALA A 117 5.83 -5.07 -12.32
C ALA A 117 6.16 -4.56 -10.89
N ALA A 118 6.51 -3.29 -10.76
CA ALA A 118 6.77 -2.66 -9.47
C ALA A 118 5.52 -2.65 -8.55
N THR A 119 4.36 -2.32 -9.12
CA THR A 119 3.09 -2.33 -8.37
C THR A 119 2.74 -3.73 -7.87
N ARG A 120 3.00 -4.76 -8.70
CA ARG A 120 2.78 -6.16 -8.33
C ARG A 120 3.70 -6.60 -7.21
N GLU A 121 5.00 -6.33 -7.32
CA GLU A 121 5.98 -6.67 -6.28
C GLU A 121 5.59 -6.02 -4.94
N LEU A 122 5.19 -4.74 -4.99
CA LEU A 122 4.73 -4.02 -3.82
C LEU A 122 3.52 -4.71 -3.17
N ALA A 123 2.47 -4.99 -3.96
CA ALA A 123 1.22 -5.55 -3.47
C ALA A 123 1.36 -7.02 -3.00
N ARG A 124 2.18 -7.81 -3.68
CA ARG A 124 2.38 -9.24 -3.41
C ARG A 124 3.33 -9.49 -2.25
N ASP A 125 4.49 -8.83 -2.24
CA ASP A 125 5.62 -9.22 -1.39
C ASP A 125 5.93 -8.19 -0.31
N VAL A 126 5.94 -6.90 -0.66
CA VAL A 126 6.45 -5.86 0.23
C VAL A 126 5.42 -5.48 1.30
N LEU A 127 4.17 -5.22 0.91
CA LEU A 127 3.15 -4.74 1.85
C LEU A 127 2.84 -5.75 2.95
N GLU A 128 2.75 -7.03 2.61
CA GLU A 128 2.49 -8.09 3.60
C GLU A 128 3.65 -8.24 4.59
N LYS A 129 4.90 -8.13 4.11
CA LYS A 129 6.10 -8.18 4.97
C LYS A 129 6.21 -6.97 5.90
N GLU A 130 5.93 -5.77 5.41
CA GLU A 130 6.06 -4.54 6.19
C GLU A 130 4.91 -4.37 7.20
N THR A 131 3.67 -4.65 6.78
CA THR A 131 2.49 -4.42 7.64
C THR A 131 2.14 -5.64 8.50
N GLY A 132 2.46 -6.84 8.02
CA GLY A 132 1.92 -8.10 8.56
C GLY A 132 0.44 -8.28 8.26
N LEU A 133 -0.13 -7.50 7.33
CA LEU A 133 -1.52 -7.60 6.88
C LEU A 133 -1.53 -8.15 5.46
N TRP A 134 -2.43 -9.09 5.20
CA TRP A 134 -2.64 -9.59 3.85
C TRP A 134 -3.26 -8.50 2.97
N ALA A 135 -2.59 -8.18 1.86
CA ALA A 135 -3.00 -7.13 0.93
C ALA A 135 -4.16 -7.53 0.00
N GLY A 136 -4.67 -8.76 0.10
CA GLY A 136 -5.73 -9.25 -0.80
C GLY A 136 -5.24 -9.70 -2.18
N TRP A 137 -3.93 -9.85 -2.36
CA TRP A 137 -3.35 -10.28 -3.64
C TRP A 137 -3.63 -11.76 -3.90
N ASN A 138 -4.13 -12.09 -5.10
CA ASN A 138 -4.32 -13.47 -5.54
C ASN A 138 -3.80 -13.64 -6.98
N GLU A 139 -2.78 -14.50 -7.15
CA GLU A 139 -2.11 -14.72 -8.44
C GLU A 139 -2.85 -15.79 -9.26
N ASN A 140 -3.99 -15.43 -9.85
CA ASN A 140 -4.81 -16.34 -10.65
C ASN A 140 -4.39 -16.43 -12.13
N GLY A 141 -3.36 -15.66 -12.53
CA GLY A 141 -3.01 -15.49 -13.94
C GLY A 141 -4.11 -14.78 -14.72
N GLY A 142 -4.02 -14.85 -16.05
CA GLY A 142 -4.95 -14.16 -16.94
C GLY A 142 -4.88 -14.71 -18.37
N LEU A 143 -6.03 -14.80 -19.04
CA LEU A 143 -6.14 -15.32 -20.41
C LEU A 143 -6.64 -14.24 -21.36
N PHE A 144 -5.86 -13.97 -22.41
CA PHE A 144 -6.28 -13.14 -23.54
C PHE A 144 -6.67 -14.06 -24.71
N ILE A 145 -7.92 -13.96 -25.17
CA ILE A 145 -8.44 -14.75 -26.28
C ILE A 145 -8.42 -13.90 -27.55
N ALA A 146 -7.89 -14.45 -28.65
CA ALA A 146 -7.92 -13.84 -29.97
C ALA A 146 -8.95 -14.58 -30.84
N ASN A 147 -9.88 -13.83 -31.45
CA ASN A 147 -10.91 -14.39 -32.35
C ASN A 147 -10.54 -14.26 -33.84
N ASN A 148 -9.44 -13.57 -34.17
CA ASN A 148 -8.94 -13.42 -35.54
C ASN A 148 -7.41 -13.41 -35.56
N LYS A 149 -6.83 -13.54 -36.76
CA LYS A 149 -5.37 -13.62 -36.93
C LYS A 149 -4.68 -12.30 -36.61
N GLU A 150 -5.34 -11.19 -36.92
CA GLU A 150 -4.83 -9.84 -36.69
C GLU A 150 -4.63 -9.58 -35.19
N ARG A 151 -5.60 -9.98 -34.34
CA ARG A 151 -5.50 -9.86 -32.88
C ARG A 151 -4.43 -10.79 -32.32
N LEU A 152 -4.30 -12.00 -32.88
CA LEU A 152 -3.24 -12.93 -32.47
C LEU A 152 -1.86 -12.36 -32.77
N ASP A 153 -1.67 -11.75 -33.93
CA ASP A 153 -0.40 -11.14 -34.31
C ASP A 153 -0.09 -9.87 -33.50
N GLU A 154 -1.11 -9.11 -33.10
CA GLU A 154 -0.96 -8.03 -32.11
C GLU A 154 -0.44 -8.58 -30.77
N TYR A 155 -1.06 -9.64 -30.22
CA TYR A 155 -0.60 -10.24 -28.96
C TYR A 155 0.82 -10.77 -29.04
N LYS A 156 1.23 -11.37 -30.17
CA LYS A 156 2.61 -11.81 -30.37
C LYS A 156 3.60 -10.65 -30.28
N ARG A 157 3.28 -9.49 -30.88
CA ARG A 157 4.12 -8.29 -30.79
C ARG A 157 4.24 -7.80 -29.35
N LEU A 158 3.12 -7.77 -28.62
CA LEU A 158 3.10 -7.36 -27.21
C LEU A 158 3.92 -8.31 -26.32
N ILE A 159 3.91 -9.61 -26.60
CA ILE A 159 4.71 -10.61 -25.87
C ILE A 159 6.20 -10.46 -26.19
N ASP A 160 6.55 -10.14 -27.44
CA ASP A 160 7.95 -9.96 -27.85
C ASP A 160 8.60 -8.77 -27.11
N THR A 161 7.88 -7.64 -27.07
CA THR A 161 8.24 -6.47 -26.25
C THR A 161 8.45 -6.85 -24.77
N TRP A 162 7.65 -7.79 -24.26
CA TRP A 162 7.70 -8.22 -22.87
C TRP A 162 8.94 -9.06 -22.51
N GLN A 163 9.56 -9.78 -23.45
CA GLN A 163 10.71 -10.67 -23.15
C GLN A 163 11.97 -9.93 -22.64
N GLY A 164 12.04 -8.60 -22.82
CA GLY A 164 13.14 -7.77 -22.33
C GLY A 164 13.14 -7.53 -20.82
N ILE A 165 11.98 -7.63 -20.16
CA ILE A 165 11.82 -7.34 -18.73
C ILE A 165 11.72 -8.68 -17.99
N ARG A 166 12.88 -9.22 -17.59
CA ARG A 166 12.96 -10.51 -16.88
C ARG A 166 12.21 -10.45 -15.54
N CYS A 167 11.41 -11.49 -15.31
CA CYS A 167 10.91 -11.87 -13.99
C CYS A 167 12.03 -12.41 -13.10
#